data_AF-A0A961BY46-F1
#
_entry.id   AF-A0A961BY46-F1
#
_cell.length_a   1.000
_cell.length_b   1.000
_cell.length_c   1.000
_cell.angle_alpha   90.00
_cell.angle_beta   90.00
_cell.angle_gamma   90.00
#
_symmetry.space_group_name_H-M   'P 1'
#
loop_
_entity.id
_entity.type
_entity.pdbx_description
1 polymer ?
#
loop_
_entity_poly.entity_id
_entity_poly.type
_entity_poly.pdbx_seq_one_letter_code
_entity_poly.pdbx_strand_id
1 'polypeptide(L)' 'WSVKIKDPNAWSYPYSAWMPYSLEYDLVRGIYIHYSSTYGAIGPGYIGSHGCINIGSLDTARTLFNRVPLGAAVYVY' A
#
# COMPACT_ATOMS: atom_id res chain seq x y z
N TRP A 1 -4.42 -1.09 -13.57
CA TRP A 1 -3.92 -2.33 -12.92
C TRP A 1 -5.06 -3.06 -12.20
N SER A 2 -4.77 -4.18 -11.52
CA SER A 2 -5.73 -4.86 -10.63
C SER A 2 -5.02 -5.45 -9.41
N VAL A 3 -5.71 -5.53 -8.27
CA VAL A 3 -5.17 -6.12 -7.05
C VAL A 3 -4.88 -7.61 -7.27
N LYS A 4 -3.61 -8.01 -7.11
CA LYS A 4 -3.12 -9.37 -7.32
C LYS A 4 -2.81 -10.12 -6.04
N ILE A 5 -2.28 -9.42 -5.04
CA ILE A 5 -1.89 -10.00 -3.75
C ILE A 5 -2.41 -9.12 -2.63
N LYS A 6 -2.80 -9.77 -1.54
CA LYS A 6 -3.21 -9.15 -0.28
C LYS A 6 -2.39 -9.76 0.84
N ASP A 7 -1.63 -8.92 1.53
CA ASP A 7 -0.83 -9.33 2.67
C ASP A 7 -1.05 -8.37 3.85
N PRO A 8 -1.61 -8.83 4.98
CA PRO A 8 -1.84 -7.97 6.13
C PRO A 8 -0.54 -7.52 6.80
N ASN A 9 0.58 -8.24 6.60
CA ASN A 9 1.86 -8.02 7.27
C ASN A 9 3.03 -8.04 6.26
N ALA A 10 2.89 -7.38 5.11
CA ALA A 10 3.95 -7.41 4.11
C ALA A 10 5.26 -6.78 4.63
N TRP A 11 6.39 -7.39 4.29
CA TRP A 11 7.72 -6.88 4.58
C TRP A 11 8.42 -6.44 3.30
N SER A 12 8.83 -5.17 3.25
CA SER A 12 9.66 -4.66 2.17
C SER A 12 11.12 -4.94 2.46
N TYR A 13 11.72 -5.91 1.75
CA TYR A 13 13.15 -6.20 1.86
C TYR A 13 14.04 -5.03 1.42
N PRO A 14 13.80 -4.35 0.28
CA PRO A 14 14.67 -3.26 -0.18
C PRO A 14 14.70 -2.07 0.77
N TYR A 15 13.59 -1.80 1.48
CA TYR A 15 13.45 -0.66 2.38
C TYR A 15 13.43 -1.04 3.86
N SER A 16 13.59 -2.33 4.18
CA SER A 16 13.54 -2.88 5.54
C SER A 16 12.39 -2.31 6.38
N ALA A 17 11.18 -2.33 5.80
CA ALA A 17 10.01 -1.69 6.38
C ALA A 17 8.76 -2.58 6.33
N TRP A 18 7.97 -2.54 7.40
CA TRP A 18 6.65 -3.15 7.44
C TRP A 18 5.65 -2.33 6.63
N MET A 19 4.85 -3.02 5.82
CA MET A 19 3.79 -2.47 4.98
C MET A 19 2.47 -3.16 5.34
N PRO A 20 1.84 -2.81 6.48
CA PRO A 20 0.65 -3.51 6.91
C PRO A 20 -0.55 -3.19 6.00
N TYR A 21 -1.44 -4.17 5.86
CA TYR A 21 -2.65 -4.10 5.03
C TYR A 21 -2.35 -3.78 3.55
N SER A 22 -1.34 -4.46 3.01
CA SER A 22 -0.84 -4.25 1.66
C SER A 22 -1.71 -4.88 0.58
N LEU A 23 -1.97 -4.12 -0.47
CA LEU A 23 -2.63 -4.54 -1.71
C LEU A 23 -1.65 -4.37 -2.87
N GLU A 24 -1.06 -5.47 -3.35
CA GLU A 24 -0.18 -5.42 -4.52
C GLU A 24 -1.00 -5.36 -5.79
N TYR A 25 -0.66 -4.45 -6.71
CA TYR A 25 -1.36 -4.33 -7.98
C TYR A 25 -0.45 -4.34 -9.22
N ASP A 26 0.88 -4.22 -9.03
CA ASP A 26 1.88 -4.42 -10.08
C ASP A 26 2.94 -5.42 -9.59
N LEU A 27 2.77 -6.70 -9.96
CA LEU A 27 3.67 -7.80 -9.60
C LEU A 27 5.05 -7.67 -10.25
N VAL A 28 5.16 -6.97 -11.39
CA VAL A 28 6.44 -6.84 -12.11
C VAL A 28 7.33 -5.83 -11.40
N ARG A 29 6.72 -4.77 -10.86
CA ARG A 29 7.43 -3.69 -10.17
C ARG A 29 7.40 -3.80 -8.65
N GLY A 30 6.63 -4.72 -8.09
CA GLY A 30 6.43 -4.83 -6.64
C GLY A 30 5.77 -3.59 -6.05
N ILE A 31 4.69 -3.10 -6.68
CA ILE A 31 4.00 -1.86 -6.25
C ILE A 31 2.72 -2.19 -5.48
N TYR A 32 2.58 -1.53 -4.34
CA TYR A 32 1.53 -1.78 -3.36
C TYR A 32 0.75 -0.50 -3.01
N ILE A 33 -0.49 -0.69 -2.55
CA ILE A 33 -1.22 0.30 -1.75
C ILE A 33 -1.14 -0.18 -0.29
N HIS A 34 -0.61 0.61 0.63
CA HIS A 34 -0.40 0.16 2.01
C HIS A 34 -0.33 1.32 3.01
N TYR A 35 -0.44 1.00 4.31
CA TYR A 35 -0.21 2.00 5.36
C TYR A 35 1.27 2.39 5.45
N SER A 36 1.52 3.68 5.70
CA SER A 36 2.85 4.21 6.05
C SER A 36 2.74 5.15 7.24
N SER A 37 3.44 4.84 8.33
CA SER A 37 3.47 5.66 9.53
C SER A 37 4.07 7.05 9.28
N THR A 38 5.13 7.11 8.47
CA THR A 38 5.78 8.38 8.10
C THR A 38 4.84 9.26 7.28
N TYR A 39 4.12 8.67 6.31
CA TYR A 39 3.12 9.42 5.56
C TYR A 39 1.94 9.85 6.45
N GLY A 40 1.52 9.01 7.40
CA GLY A 40 0.51 9.37 8.40
C GLY A 40 0.91 10.54 9.28
N ALA A 41 2.18 10.68 9.61
CA ALA A 41 2.70 11.75 10.46
C ALA A 41 2.96 13.07 9.70
N ILE A 42 3.45 12.98 8.45
CA ILE A 42 3.93 14.15 7.69
C ILE A 42 2.90 14.61 6.64
N GLY A 43 2.03 13.70 6.19
CA GLY A 43 1.02 13.99 5.18
C GLY A 43 1.61 14.29 3.80
N PRO A 44 0.96 15.14 2.99
CA PRO A 44 1.33 15.41 1.59
C PRO A 44 2.72 16.00 1.37
N GLY A 45 3.37 16.56 2.42
CA GLY A 45 4.74 17.06 2.35
C GLY A 45 5.81 15.97 2.45
N TYR A 46 5.42 14.70 2.57
CA TYR A 46 6.32 13.56 2.68
C TYR A 46 7.04 13.29 1.35
N ILE A 47 8.37 13.22 1.40
CA ILE A 47 9.23 12.83 0.27
C ILE A 47 9.27 11.30 0.18
N GLY A 48 8.20 10.75 -0.36
CA GLY A 48 8.02 9.33 -0.64
C GLY A 48 6.65 9.12 -1.30
N SER A 49 6.30 7.92 -1.76
CA SER A 49 7.00 6.64 -1.67
C SER A 49 8.07 6.45 -2.77
N HIS A 50 8.62 5.22 -2.87
CA HIS A 50 9.43 4.77 -4.02
C HIS A 50 8.60 4.16 -5.16
N GLY A 51 7.29 4.46 -5.22
CA GLY A 51 6.36 3.99 -6.27
C GLY A 51 5.01 3.49 -5.72
N CYS A 52 4.96 3.04 -4.47
CA CYS A 52 3.73 2.63 -3.77
C CYS A 52 2.76 3.79 -3.49
N ILE A 53 1.50 3.47 -3.22
CA ILE A 53 0.50 4.45 -2.76
C ILE A 53 0.36 4.32 -1.25
N ASN A 54 0.79 5.35 -0.51
CA ASN A 54 0.74 5.36 0.95
C ASN A 54 -0.62 5.81 1.48
N ILE A 55 -1.11 5.11 2.51
CA ILE A 55 -2.28 5.48 3.30
C ILE A 55 -1.80 5.94 4.68
N GLY A 56 -2.21 7.14 5.10
CA GLY A 56 -1.75 7.74 6.35
C GLY A 56 -2.48 7.23 7.61
N SER A 57 -3.64 6.59 7.44
CA SER A 57 -4.43 6.01 8.53
C SER A 57 -4.40 4.49 8.48
N LEU A 58 -4.00 3.87 9.59
CA LEU A 58 -3.96 2.41 9.73
C LEU A 58 -5.37 1.80 9.62
N ASP A 59 -6.38 2.46 10.18
CA ASP A 59 -7.77 2.02 10.11
C ASP A 59 -8.34 2.13 8.69
N THR A 60 -7.95 3.17 7.95
CA THR A 60 -8.31 3.30 6.53
C THR A 60 -7.68 2.18 5.72
N ALA A 61 -6.39 1.88 5.94
CA ALA A 61 -5.70 0.80 5.25
C ALA A 61 -6.34 -0.57 5.57
N ARG A 62 -6.64 -0.85 6.84
CA ARG A 62 -7.37 -2.05 7.26
C ARG A 62 -8.75 -2.15 6.61
N THR A 63 -9.50 -1.05 6.59
CA THR A 63 -10.85 -1.02 6.00
C THR A 63 -10.80 -1.28 4.51
N LEU A 64 -9.87 -0.64 3.79
CA LEU A 64 -9.65 -0.87 2.37
C LEU A 64 -9.24 -2.33 2.12
N PHE A 65 -8.30 -2.84 2.89
CA PHE A 65 -7.85 -4.23 2.81
C PHE A 65 -9.01 -5.21 2.99
N ASN A 66 -9.91 -5.00 3.94
CA ASN A 66 -11.03 -5.91 4.15
C ASN A 66 -12.09 -5.83 3.03
N ARG A 67 -12.29 -4.66 2.43
CA ARG A 67 -13.36 -4.44 1.45
C ARG A 67 -12.96 -4.72 0.01
N VAL A 68 -11.68 -4.55 -0.34
CA VAL A 68 -11.21 -4.70 -1.72
C VAL A 68 -10.93 -6.18 -2.01
N PRO A 69 -11.64 -6.81 -2.97
CA PRO A 69 -11.35 -8.19 -3.36
C PRO A 69 -10.11 -8.27 -4.26
N LEU A 70 -9.53 -9.46 -4.36
CA LEU A 70 -8.57 -9.76 -5.43
C LEU A 70 -9.24 -9.56 -6.80
N GLY A 71 -8.47 -9.07 -7.76
CA GLY A 71 -8.95 -8.73 -9.10
C GLY A 71 -9.62 -7.35 -9.21
N ALA A 72 -9.86 -6.64 -8.09
CA ALA A 72 -10.40 -5.29 -8.13
C ALA A 72 -9.51 -4.37 -8.96
N ALA A 73 -10.12 -3.55 -9.82
CA ALA A 73 -9.41 -2.62 -10.68
C ALA A 73 -8.75 -1.50 -9.87
N VAL A 74 -7.52 -1.14 -10.26
CA VAL A 74 -6.75 -0.02 -9.71
C VAL A 74 -6.48 0.97 -10.85
N TYR A 75 -7.03 2.17 -10.72
CA TYR A 75 -6.82 3.29 -11.63
C TYR A 75 -5.98 4.34 -10.92
N VAL A 76 -4.89 4.78 -11.56
CA VAL A 76 -4.00 5.85 -11.09
C VAL A 76 -3.94 6.88 -12.22
N TYR A 77 -4.18 8.14 -11.91
CA TYR A 77 -4.27 9.26 -12.85
C TYR A 77 -3.51 10.47 -12.33
#